data_AF-A0AB73TN93-F1
#
_entry.id   AF-A0AB73TN93-F1
#
_cell.length_a   1.000
_cell.length_b   1.000
_cell.length_c   1.000
_cell.angle_alpha   90.00
_cell.angle_beta   90.00
_cell.angle_gamma   90.00
#
_symmetry.space_group_name_H-M   'P 1'
#
loop_
_entity.id
_entity.type
_entity.pdbx_description
1 polymer ?
#
loop_
_entity_poly.entity_id
_entity_poly.type
_entity_poly.pdbx_seq_one_letter_code
_entity_poly.pdbx_strand_id
1 'polypeptide(L)' 'MKVLIVLTNVEKYEKIERPTGLWLSELTHFYDVLVKNGIDADFVSPKGGYVPLEPQSVLNMDEIDWAYY' A
#
# COMPACT_ATOMS: atom_id res chain seq x y z
N MET A 1 -14.03 -16.38 0.80
CA MET A 1 -14.12 -15.11 0.01
C MET A 1 -12.72 -14.53 -0.05
N LYS A 2 -12.32 -13.93 -1.17
CA LYS A 2 -10.97 -13.39 -1.36
C LYS A 2 -11.04 -12.00 -2.01
N VAL A 3 -10.19 -11.09 -1.57
CA VAL A 3 -10.10 -9.71 -2.10
C VAL A 3 -8.87 -9.58 -3.00
N LEU A 4 -9.00 -8.86 -4.11
CA LEU A 4 -7.85 -8.47 -4.93
C LEU A 4 -7.55 -6.99 -4.68
N ILE A 5 -6.38 -6.70 -4.13
CA ILE A 5 -5.93 -5.34 -3.86
C ILE A 5 -4.95 -4.92 -4.95
N VAL A 6 -5.30 -3.85 -5.66
CA VAL A 6 -4.50 -3.32 -6.78
C VAL A 6 -3.71 -2.10 -6.30
N LEU A 7 -2.38 -2.19 -6.39
CA LEU A 7 -1.43 -1.19 -5.96
C LEU A 7 -0.86 -0.41 -7.16
N THR A 8 -0.35 0.79 -6.90
CA THR A 8 0.30 1.61 -7.92
C THR A 8 1.73 1.16 -8.18
N ASN A 9 2.22 1.30 -9.42
CA ASN A 9 3.66 1.30 -9.72
C ASN A 9 4.16 2.71 -10.11
N VAL A 10 3.36 3.76 -9.88
CA VAL A 10 3.71 5.15 -10.20
C VAL A 10 4.54 5.72 -9.06
N GLU A 11 5.82 5.99 -9.33
CA GLU A 11 6.78 6.55 -8.36
C GLU A 11 6.94 8.08 -8.46
N LYS A 12 6.46 8.68 -9.55
CA LYS A 12 6.49 10.14 -9.82
C LYS A 12 5.48 10.49 -10.91
N TYR A 13 4.81 11.62 -10.78
CA TYR A 13 3.95 12.17 -11.85
C TYR A 13 4.77 13.01 -12.83
N GLU A 14 4.48 12.93 -14.12
CA GLU A 14 5.26 13.60 -15.19
C GLU A 14 5.48 15.10 -14.98
N LYS A 15 4.50 15.80 -14.40
CA LYS A 15 4.51 17.26 -14.23
C LYS A 15 4.84 17.72 -12.81
N ILE A 16 5.19 16.80 -11.91
CA ILE A 16 5.44 17.10 -10.50
C ILE A 16 6.82 16.57 -10.12
N GLU A 17 7.72 17.49 -9.76
CA GLU A 17 9.10 17.19 -9.32
C GLU A 17 9.17 16.72 -7.86
N ARG A 18 8.39 15.69 -7.50
CA ARG A 18 8.47 15.01 -6.20
C ARG A 18 8.11 13.51 -6.33
N PRO A 19 8.71 12.63 -5.51
CA PRO A 19 8.32 11.22 -5.47
C PRO A 19 6.87 11.07 -4.98
N THR A 20 6.25 9.95 -5.36
CA THR A 20 4.95 9.50 -4.86
C THR A 20 4.89 7.97 -4.87
N GLY A 21 3.78 7.39 -4.43
CA GLY A 21 3.60 5.95 -4.42
C GLY A 21 2.33 5.53 -3.71
N LEU A 22 2.34 4.30 -3.23
CA LEU A 22 1.33 3.76 -2.33
C LEU A 22 1.38 4.51 -0.99
N TRP A 23 0.23 4.98 -0.52
CA TRP A 23 0.09 5.46 0.85
C TRP A 23 -0.04 4.26 1.78
N LEU A 24 1.00 3.98 2.57
CA LEU A 24 1.11 2.73 3.33
C LEU A 24 -0.10 2.48 4.25
N SER A 25 -0.51 3.49 5.03
CA SER A 25 -1.61 3.33 5.99
C SER A 25 -2.97 3.06 5.35
N GLU A 26 -3.19 3.48 4.10
CA GLU A 26 -4.41 3.13 3.36
C GLU A 26 -4.47 1.62 3.08
N LEU A 27 -3.31 0.99 2.85
CA LEU A 27 -3.21 -0.45 2.64
C LEU A 27 -3.28 -1.23 3.95
N THR A 28 -2.40 -0.92 4.90
CA THR A 28 -2.21 -1.69 6.12
C THR A 28 -3.47 -1.70 6.98
N HIS A 29 -4.13 -0.55 7.16
CA HIS A 29 -5.34 -0.45 7.98
C HIS A 29 -6.52 -1.20 7.34
N PHE A 30 -6.66 -1.12 6.01
CA PHE A 30 -7.69 -1.88 5.31
C PHE A 30 -7.40 -3.39 5.38
N TYR A 31 -6.16 -3.81 5.10
CA TYR A 31 -5.78 -5.20 5.10
C TYR A 31 -5.85 -5.84 6.49
N ASP A 32 -5.52 -5.10 7.55
CA ASP A 32 -5.64 -5.55 8.93
C ASP A 32 -7.08 -5.96 9.29
N VAL A 33 -8.07 -5.19 8.86
CA VAL A 33 -9.48 -5.52 9.05
C VAL A 33 -9.85 -6.82 8.30
N LEU A 34 -9.32 -7.03 7.09
CA LEU A 34 -9.57 -8.26 6.33
C LEU A 34 -9.01 -9.48 7.06
N VAL A 35 -7.74 -9.42 7.47
CA VAL A 35 -7.05 -10.52 8.17
C VAL A 35 -7.76 -10.85 9.48
N LYS A 36 -8.15 -9.84 10.28
CA LYS A 36 -8.90 -10.03 11.54
C LYS A 36 -10.26 -10.70 11.34
N ASN A 37 -10.83 -10.64 10.14
CA ASN A 37 -12.08 -11.31 9.78
C ASN A 37 -11.87 -12.60 8.96
N GLY A 38 -10.64 -13.11 8.86
CA GLY A 38 -10.33 -14.34 8.13
C GLY A 38 -10.55 -14.24 6.62
N ILE A 39 -10.40 -13.04 6.05
CA ILE A 39 -10.54 -12.79 4.62
C ILE A 39 -9.15 -12.69 3.99
N ASP A 40 -8.87 -13.60 3.06
CA ASP A 40 -7.63 -13.59 2.30
C ASP A 40 -7.58 -12.43 1.28
N ALA A 41 -6.39 -11.94 0.98
CA ALA A 41 -6.14 -11.00 -0.11
C ALA A 41 -5.00 -11.44 -1.03
N ASP A 42 -5.14 -11.13 -2.32
CA ASP A 42 -4.02 -11.11 -3.27
C ASP A 42 -3.65 -9.66 -3.59
N PHE A 43 -2.36 -9.40 -3.78
CA PHE A 43 -1.84 -8.09 -4.14
C PHE A 43 -1.30 -8.12 -5.56
N VAL A 44 -1.72 -7.15 -6.37
CA VAL A 44 -1.24 -6.98 -7.74
C VAL A 44 -0.94 -5.52 -8.02
N SER A 45 -0.17 -5.25 -9.05
CA SER A 45 0.05 -3.89 -9.56
C SER A 45 0.19 -3.96 -11.09
N PRO A 46 -0.06 -2.87 -11.84
CA PRO A 46 -0.07 -2.90 -13.31
C PRO A 46 1.19 -3.48 -13.97
N LYS A 47 2.36 -3.26 -13.37
CA LYS A 47 3.65 -3.77 -13.84
C LYS A 47 4.16 -4.97 -13.04
N GLY A 48 3.43 -5.41 -12.02
CA GLY A 48 3.94 -6.33 -10.99
C GLY A 48 5.19 -5.79 -10.29
N GLY A 49 5.91 -6.67 -9.60
CA GLY A 49 7.20 -6.36 -9.00
C GLY A 49 7.12 -5.30 -7.90
N TYR A 50 8.06 -4.35 -7.93
CA TYR A 50 8.22 -3.34 -6.90
C TYR A 50 7.10 -2.30 -6.91
N VAL A 51 6.51 -2.06 -5.73
CA VAL A 51 5.53 -1.00 -5.47
C VAL A 51 6.22 0.12 -4.69
N PRO A 52 6.35 1.34 -5.25
CA PRO A 52 6.93 2.47 -4.54
C PRO A 52 5.99 2.92 -3.41
N LEU A 53 6.56 3.28 -2.26
CA LEU A 53 5.80 3.92 -1.18
C LEU A 53 5.87 5.44 -1.32
N GLU A 54 4.78 6.13 -1.00
CA GLU A 54 4.77 7.58 -0.84
C GLU A 54 5.66 7.95 0.37
N PRO A 55 6.74 8.73 0.20
CA PRO A 55 7.66 9.00 1.31
C PRO A 55 7.00 9.65 2.52
N GLN A 56 5.92 10.43 2.32
CA GLN A 56 5.17 11.02 3.41
C GLN A 56 4.37 10.01 4.23
N SER A 57 3.97 8.88 3.63
CA SER A 57 3.13 7.89 4.32
C SER A 57 3.88 7.06 5.37
N VAL A 58 5.21 7.14 5.40
CA VAL A 58 6.06 6.38 6.34
C VAL A 58 6.67 7.23 7.45
N LEU A 59 6.41 8.54 7.47
CA LEU A 59 7.01 9.45 8.45
C LEU A 59 6.40 9.31 9.86
N ASN A 60 5.12 8.93 9.95
CA ASN A 60 4.37 8.85 11.21
C ASN A 60 3.54 7.56 11.27
N MET A 61 4.21 6.42 11.12
CA MET A 61 3.56 5.11 11.17
C MET A 61 3.09 4.76 12.58
N ASP A 62 1.87 4.22 12.68
CA ASP A 62 1.31 3.68 13.93
C ASP A 62 1.59 2.17 14.10
N GLU A 63 1.08 1.59 15.19
CA GLU A 63 1.29 0.17 15.50
C GLU A 63 0.76 -0.78 14.41
N ILE A 64 -0.31 -0.39 13.71
CA ILE A 64 -0.87 -1.20 12.62
C ILE A 64 0.08 -1.13 11.43
N ASP A 65 0.53 0.06 11.06
CA ASP A 65 1.49 0.23 9.96
C ASP A 65 2.76 -0.60 10.17
N TRP A 66 3.33 -0.57 11.38
CA TRP A 66 4.52 -1.34 11.73
C TRP A 66 4.31 -2.86 11.73
N ALA A 67 3.09 -3.35 11.88
CA ALA A 67 2.81 -4.78 11.81
C ALA A 67 2.95 -5.35 10.38
N TYR A 68 2.92 -4.48 9.35
CA TYR A 68 2.92 -4.87 7.94
C TYR A 68 4.07 -4.27 7.11
N TYR A 69 4.92 -3.42 7.69
CA TYR A 69 6.10 -2.82 7.05
C TYR A 69 7.34 -3.69 7.15
#